data_AF-A0A919NK54-F1
#
_entry.id   AF-A0A919NK54-F1
#
_cell.length_a   1.000
_cell.length_b   1.000
_cell.length_c   1.000
_cell.angle_alpha   90.00
_cell.angle_beta   90.00
_cell.angle_gamma   90.00
#
_symmetry.space_group_name_H-M   'P 1'
#
loop_
_entity.id
_entity.type
_entity.pdbx_description
1 polymer ?
#
loop_
_entity_poly.entity_id
_entity_poly.type
_entity_poly.pdbx_seq_one_letter_code
_entity_poly.pdbx_strand_id
1 'polypeptide(L)'
;MVGSVAVGVLLGLAVSPRAVSAPVAVGLTAAIVIALAVLIQPEAMAGKRPSFLVVRKGAFVAPADLGELLAVAAFTISAGAYYGYTIGHDMWHGQEIVAFFILTSAAALTPHWWQAARSGLLFVRPDGVLIRRRQEGSLFVPWEAGPSGVSASKRNDEIALLCRRPDLAHLVGKWADGPVILATADVRFLARVIDEYAAHPEHRAAIGTPAELDRLTRRTNARNAPGPDRGPARSR
;
A
#
# COMPACT_ATOMS: atom_id res chain seq x y z
N MET A 1 -18.58 -12.56 0.49
CA MET A 1 -18.95 -11.30 -0.21
C MET A 1 -20.46 -11.01 -0.25
N VAL A 2 -21.35 -11.98 -0.49
CA VAL A 2 -22.82 -11.71 -0.48
C VAL A 2 -23.36 -11.37 0.93
N GLY A 3 -22.77 -11.95 1.99
CA GLY A 3 -23.20 -11.71 3.37
C GLY A 3 -22.94 -10.29 3.90
N SER A 4 -21.85 -9.64 3.50
CA SER A 4 -21.49 -8.30 4.00
C SER A 4 -22.30 -7.18 3.35
N VAL A 5 -22.67 -7.33 2.07
CA VAL A 5 -23.60 -6.41 1.39
C VAL A 5 -25.01 -6.56 1.98
N ALA A 6 -25.45 -7.80 2.26
CA ALA A 6 -26.73 -8.04 2.90
C ALA A 6 -26.82 -7.43 4.31
N VAL A 7 -25.75 -7.53 5.12
CA VAL A 7 -25.70 -6.92 6.46
C VAL A 7 -25.74 -5.39 6.39
N GLY A 8 -25.02 -4.76 5.45
CA GLY A 8 -25.08 -3.31 5.25
C GLY A 8 -26.47 -2.81 4.81
N VAL A 9 -27.13 -3.55 3.91
CA VAL A 9 -28.50 -3.24 3.45
C VAL A 9 -29.54 -3.48 4.55
N LEU A 10 -29.40 -4.57 5.33
CA LEU A 10 -30.30 -4.90 6.43
C LEU A 10 -30.16 -3.94 7.62
N LEU A 11 -28.95 -3.48 7.93
CA LEU A 11 -28.73 -2.42 8.93
C LEU A 11 -29.28 -1.07 8.46
N GLY A 12 -29.14 -0.72 7.18
CA GLY A 12 -29.74 0.48 6.59
C GLY A 12 -31.28 0.45 6.60
N LEU A 13 -31.89 -0.73 6.44
CA LEU A 13 -33.35 -0.91 6.51
C LEU A 13 -33.90 -1.01 7.94
N ALA A 14 -33.07 -1.45 8.91
CA ALA A 14 -33.46 -1.55 10.32
C ALA A 14 -33.50 -0.18 11.04
N VAL A 15 -32.89 0.85 10.47
CA VAL A 15 -33.02 2.23 10.95
C VAL A 15 -34.40 2.76 10.54
N SER A 16 -35.37 2.63 11.45
CA SER A 16 -36.74 3.09 11.24
C SER A 16 -36.78 4.58 10.83
N PRO A 17 -37.34 4.93 9.65
CA PRO A 17 -37.35 6.30 9.11
C PRO A 17 -38.17 7.31 9.92
N ARG A 18 -38.81 6.86 11.02
CA ARG A 18 -39.63 7.69 11.90
C ARG A 18 -38.93 8.15 13.18
N ALA A 19 -37.76 7.61 13.52
CA ALA A 19 -37.09 7.89 14.80
C ALA A 19 -35.72 8.55 14.65
N VAL A 20 -35.18 8.58 13.44
CA VAL A 20 -33.81 9.02 13.19
C VAL A 20 -33.86 10.21 12.25
N SER A 21 -33.39 11.36 12.73
CA SER A 21 -33.30 12.55 11.90
C SER A 21 -32.44 12.23 10.67
N ALA A 22 -32.84 12.73 9.50
CA ALA A 22 -32.10 12.59 8.24
C ALA A 22 -30.55 12.71 8.39
N PRO A 23 -29.98 13.64 9.18
CA PRO A 23 -28.53 13.70 9.40
C PRO A 23 -27.93 12.47 10.08
N VAL A 24 -28.62 11.87 11.05
CA VAL A 24 -28.12 10.67 11.74
C VAL A 24 -28.12 9.48 10.79
N ALA A 25 -29.11 9.38 9.90
CA ALA A 25 -29.15 8.35 8.86
C ALA A 25 -28.01 8.51 7.83
N VAL A 26 -27.73 9.74 7.37
CA VAL A 26 -26.60 10.02 6.46
C VAL A 26 -25.28 9.71 7.14
N GLY A 27 -25.13 10.11 8.41
CA GLY A 27 -23.91 9.88 9.17
C GLY A 27 -23.62 8.40 9.42
N LEU A 28 -24.65 7.62 9.80
CA LEU A 28 -24.55 6.16 9.93
C LEU A 28 -24.22 5.50 8.61
N THR A 29 -24.84 5.94 7.51
CA THR A 29 -24.57 5.38 6.18
C THR A 29 -23.12 5.63 5.77
N ALA A 30 -22.60 6.85 5.95
CA ALA A 30 -21.21 7.17 5.69
C ALA A 30 -20.24 6.36 6.57
N ALA A 31 -20.52 6.27 7.88
CA ALA A 31 -19.72 5.48 8.81
C ALA A 31 -19.71 3.98 8.44
N ILE A 32 -20.85 3.42 8.04
CA ILE A 32 -20.96 2.03 7.58
C ILE A 32 -20.19 1.84 6.28
N VAL A 33 -20.28 2.77 5.32
CA VAL A 33 -19.52 2.69 4.06
C VAL A 33 -18.02 2.75 4.32
N ILE A 34 -17.55 3.62 5.21
CA ILE A 34 -16.14 3.70 5.62
C ILE A 34 -15.72 2.42 6.33
N ALA A 35 -16.51 1.93 7.29
CA ALA A 35 -16.21 0.70 8.03
C ALA A 35 -16.14 -0.51 7.09
N LEU A 36 -17.06 -0.62 6.14
CA LEU A 36 -17.06 -1.67 5.11
C LEU A 36 -15.85 -1.52 4.18
N ALA A 37 -15.50 -0.31 3.75
CA ALA A 37 -14.32 -0.07 2.93
C ALA A 37 -13.04 -0.53 3.67
N VAL A 38 -12.90 -0.20 4.95
CA VAL A 38 -11.77 -0.63 5.79
C VAL A 38 -11.75 -2.15 6.01
N LEU A 39 -12.92 -2.77 6.23
CA LEU A 39 -13.03 -4.22 6.47
C LEU A 39 -12.77 -5.06 5.21
N ILE A 40 -13.10 -4.55 4.01
CA ILE A 40 -12.91 -5.28 2.74
C ILE A 40 -11.46 -5.16 2.23
N GLN A 41 -10.72 -4.13 2.63
CA GLN A 41 -9.33 -3.90 2.23
C GLN A 41 -8.38 -5.07 2.52
N PRO A 42 -8.30 -5.66 3.74
CA PRO A 42 -7.32 -6.69 4.03
C PRO A 42 -7.51 -7.97 3.21
N GLU A 43 -8.76 -8.38 2.90
CA GLU A 43 -9.01 -9.55 2.06
C GLU A 43 -8.73 -9.28 0.58
N ALA A 44 -9.08 -8.07 0.08
CA ALA A 44 -8.73 -7.66 -1.28
C ALA A 44 -7.21 -7.52 -1.48
N MET A 45 -6.50 -7.08 -0.43
CA MET A 45 -5.03 -6.90 -0.43
C MET A 45 -4.27 -8.20 -0.13
N ALA A 46 -4.87 -9.17 0.57
CA ALA A 46 -4.26 -10.47 0.85
C ALA A 46 -4.05 -11.33 -0.40
N GLY A 47 -4.74 -11.03 -1.51
CA GLY A 47 -4.71 -11.84 -2.72
C GLY A 47 -3.63 -11.47 -3.72
N LYS A 48 -3.46 -10.17 -4.04
CA LYS A 48 -2.58 -9.73 -5.15
C LYS A 48 -2.12 -8.29 -4.94
N ARG A 49 -1.00 -8.09 -4.23
CA ARG A 49 -0.30 -6.80 -4.29
C ARG A 49 0.14 -6.53 -5.74
N PRO A 50 0.07 -5.27 -6.19
CA PRO A 50 0.49 -4.93 -7.53
C PRO A 50 1.95 -5.36 -7.75
N SER A 51 2.15 -6.26 -8.72
CA SER A 51 3.48 -6.68 -9.20
C SER A 51 4.00 -5.72 -10.27
N PHE A 52 3.81 -4.41 -10.08
CA PHE A 52 4.26 -3.40 -11.02
C PHE A 52 5.00 -2.28 -10.30
N LEU A 53 6.04 -1.79 -10.98
CA LEU A 53 6.79 -0.59 -10.61
C LEU A 53 6.34 0.56 -11.51
N VAL A 54 6.54 1.79 -11.06
CA VAL A 54 6.31 3.00 -11.86
C VAL A 54 7.65 3.66 -12.15
N VAL A 55 7.85 4.10 -13.38
CA VAL A 55 9.03 4.88 -13.76
C VAL A 55 8.88 6.32 -13.24
N ARG A 56 9.83 6.78 -12.43
CA ARG A 56 9.94 8.19 -12.02
C ARG A 56 11.39 8.65 -12.04
N LYS A 57 11.68 9.70 -12.82
CA LYS A 57 13.01 10.35 -12.89
C LYS A 57 14.18 9.36 -13.09
N GLY A 58 14.01 8.37 -13.98
CA GLY A 58 15.05 7.37 -14.26
C GLY A 58 15.24 6.32 -13.15
N ALA A 59 14.26 6.16 -12.27
CA ALA A 59 14.22 5.10 -11.26
C ALA A 59 12.91 4.33 -11.35
N PHE A 60 12.93 3.07 -10.92
CA PHE A 60 11.70 2.33 -10.63
C PHE A 60 11.27 2.59 -9.19
N VAL A 61 10.00 2.94 -9.03
CA VAL A 61 9.40 3.29 -7.73
C VAL A 61 8.18 2.42 -7.50
N ALA A 62 8.07 1.86 -6.30
CA ALA A 62 6.83 1.19 -5.91
C ALA A 62 5.68 2.20 -5.83
N PRO A 63 4.50 1.90 -6.40
CA PRO A 63 3.36 2.83 -6.38
C PRO A 63 2.96 3.17 -4.94
N ALA A 64 2.37 4.35 -4.74
CA ALA A 64 1.79 4.72 -3.45
C ALA A 64 0.69 3.72 -3.08
N ASP A 65 0.50 3.50 -1.77
CA ASP A 65 -0.54 2.61 -1.28
C ASP A 65 -1.92 3.15 -1.70
N LEU A 66 -2.67 2.35 -2.46
CA LEU A 66 -4.02 2.69 -2.89
C LEU A 66 -4.95 2.87 -1.68
N GLY A 67 -4.67 2.19 -0.57
CA GLY A 67 -5.36 2.38 0.70
C GLY A 67 -5.24 3.81 1.23
N GLU A 68 -4.07 4.44 1.09
CA GLU A 68 -3.86 5.83 1.51
C GLU A 68 -4.71 6.80 0.65
N LEU A 69 -4.71 6.61 -0.68
CA LEU A 69 -5.52 7.42 -1.59
C LEU A 69 -7.01 7.26 -1.32
N LEU A 70 -7.48 6.03 -1.09
CA LEU A 70 -8.88 5.76 -0.77
C LEU A 70 -9.28 6.34 0.59
N ALA A 71 -8.41 6.28 1.58
CA ALA A 71 -8.62 6.87 2.89
C ALA A 71 -8.77 8.40 2.80
N VAL A 72 -7.88 9.06 2.04
CA VAL A 72 -7.97 10.50 1.77
C VAL A 72 -9.24 10.86 1.01
N ALA A 73 -9.62 10.07 0.00
CA ALA A 73 -10.84 10.29 -0.77
C ALA A 73 -12.09 10.13 0.10
N ALA A 74 -12.17 9.06 0.89
CA ALA A 74 -13.28 8.81 1.81
C ALA A 74 -13.42 9.92 2.85
N PHE A 75 -12.30 10.40 3.40
CA PHE A 75 -12.27 11.55 4.30
C PHE A 75 -12.79 12.82 3.63
N THR A 76 -12.32 13.10 2.41
CA THR A 76 -12.71 14.31 1.66
C THR A 76 -14.21 14.32 1.33
N ILE A 77 -14.74 13.19 0.88
CA ILE A 77 -16.18 13.03 0.59
C ILE A 77 -17.00 13.21 1.87
N SER A 78 -16.58 12.61 2.97
CA SER A 78 -17.28 12.69 4.26
C SER A 78 -17.28 14.11 4.81
N ALA A 79 -16.13 14.79 4.77
CA ALA A 79 -16.00 16.18 5.17
C ALA A 79 -16.83 17.12 4.28
N GLY A 80 -16.85 16.90 2.96
CA GLY A 80 -17.62 17.69 2.01
C GLY A 80 -19.13 17.54 2.19
N ALA A 81 -19.62 16.30 2.32
CA ALA A 81 -21.03 16.01 2.58
C ALA A 81 -21.50 16.65 3.91
N TYR A 82 -20.62 16.63 4.91
CA TYR A 82 -20.87 17.22 6.21
C TYR A 82 -20.92 18.76 6.17
N TYR A 83 -19.92 19.42 5.54
CA TYR A 83 -19.91 20.88 5.41
C TYR A 83 -21.13 21.40 4.63
N GLY A 84 -21.50 20.73 3.53
CA GLY A 84 -22.69 21.07 2.75
C GLY A 84 -23.98 21.02 3.58
N TYR A 85 -24.06 20.11 4.55
CA TYR A 85 -25.18 20.01 5.48
C TYR A 85 -25.20 21.15 6.52
N THR A 86 -24.05 21.44 7.15
CA THR A 86 -23.96 22.49 8.19
C THR A 86 -24.20 23.90 7.69
N ILE A 87 -23.91 24.19 6.42
CA ILE A 87 -24.22 25.49 5.80
C ILE A 87 -25.73 25.63 5.55
N GLY A 88 -26.45 24.51 5.43
CA GLY A 88 -27.89 24.48 5.20
C GLY A 88 -28.78 24.43 6.46
N HIS A 89 -28.22 24.20 7.64
CA HIS A 89 -28.99 24.01 8.88
C HIS A 89 -28.32 24.71 10.08
N ASP A 90 -29.11 25.45 10.86
CA ASP A 90 -28.70 26.29 12.01
C ASP A 90 -27.36 25.89 12.69
N MET A 91 -26.39 26.80 12.64
CA MET A 91 -24.99 26.57 13.03
C MET A 91 -24.78 26.23 14.52
N TRP A 92 -25.80 26.41 15.36
CA TRP A 92 -25.65 26.38 16.82
C TRP A 92 -25.70 24.98 17.44
N HIS A 93 -26.40 24.01 16.83
CA HIS A 93 -26.55 22.64 17.37
C HIS A 93 -25.66 21.60 16.68
N GLY A 94 -24.90 21.99 15.66
CA GLY A 94 -24.10 21.06 14.85
C GLY A 94 -22.77 20.64 15.47
N GLN A 95 -22.23 21.39 16.44
CA GLN A 95 -20.81 21.29 16.84
C GLN A 95 -20.41 19.94 17.45
N GLU A 96 -21.28 19.32 18.25
CA GLU A 96 -21.01 18.02 18.87
C GLU A 96 -20.92 16.91 17.81
N ILE A 97 -21.75 16.99 16.77
CA ILE A 97 -21.75 16.07 15.64
C ILE A 97 -20.48 16.27 14.79
N VAL A 98 -20.03 17.52 14.59
CA VAL A 98 -18.75 17.82 13.93
C VAL A 98 -17.62 17.11 14.67
N ALA A 99 -17.55 17.30 15.98
CA ALA A 99 -16.47 16.78 16.81
C ALA A 99 -16.44 15.25 16.78
N PHE A 100 -17.61 14.60 16.87
CA PHE A 100 -17.73 13.15 16.76
C PHE A 100 -17.22 12.63 15.40
N PHE A 101 -17.58 13.28 14.30
CA PHE A 101 -17.13 12.88 12.96
C PHE A 101 -15.63 13.05 12.76
N ILE A 102 -15.07 14.19 13.20
CA ILE A 102 -13.63 14.45 13.14
C ILE A 102 -12.87 13.42 13.96
N LEU A 103 -13.30 13.17 15.21
CA LEU A 103 -12.64 12.21 16.09
C LEU A 103 -12.72 10.79 15.56
N THR A 104 -13.89 10.36 15.06
CA THR A 104 -14.07 9.01 14.51
C THR A 104 -13.26 8.84 13.22
N SER A 105 -13.24 9.85 12.35
CA SER A 105 -12.44 9.85 11.13
C SER A 105 -10.95 9.86 11.44
N ALA A 106 -10.49 10.69 12.38
CA ALA A 106 -9.11 10.71 12.85
C ALA A 106 -8.70 9.34 13.42
N ALA A 107 -9.55 8.74 14.26
CA ALA A 107 -9.32 7.41 14.82
C ALA A 107 -9.23 6.33 13.74
N ALA A 108 -10.13 6.35 12.75
CA ALA A 108 -10.12 5.40 11.63
C ALA A 108 -8.91 5.58 10.70
N LEU A 109 -8.42 6.81 10.53
CA LEU A 109 -7.25 7.12 9.70
C LEU A 109 -5.92 6.88 10.43
N THR A 110 -5.91 6.88 11.75
CA THR A 110 -4.69 6.74 12.56
C THR A 110 -3.84 5.51 12.18
N PRO A 111 -4.41 4.29 11.99
CA PRO A 111 -3.65 3.13 11.54
C PRO A 111 -3.03 3.33 10.15
N HIS A 112 -3.75 3.95 9.23
CA HIS A 112 -3.26 4.24 7.87
C HIS A 112 -2.13 5.26 7.90
N TRP A 113 -2.26 6.31 8.72
CA TRP A 113 -1.22 7.31 8.91
C TRP A 113 0.03 6.70 9.55
N TRP A 114 -0.15 5.84 10.55
CA TRP A 114 0.94 5.09 11.16
C TRP A 114 1.64 4.17 10.16
N GLN A 115 0.88 3.43 9.36
CA GLN A 115 1.42 2.55 8.33
C GLN A 115 2.12 3.33 7.22
N ALA A 116 1.54 4.44 6.75
CA ALA A 116 2.14 5.33 5.76
C ALA A 116 3.42 5.99 6.29
N ALA A 117 3.45 6.37 7.57
CA ALA A 117 4.65 6.91 8.21
C ALA A 117 5.79 5.87 8.29
N ARG A 118 5.47 4.59 8.49
CA ARG A 118 6.43 3.47 8.46
C ARG A 118 6.75 2.97 7.06
N SER A 119 5.93 3.30 6.06
CA SER A 119 6.18 2.92 4.67
C SER A 119 7.40 3.66 4.14
N GLY A 120 8.36 2.91 3.61
CA GLY A 120 9.52 3.46 2.93
C GLY A 120 9.28 3.45 1.44
N LEU A 121 9.72 4.50 0.75
CA LEU A 121 9.78 4.49 -0.70
C LEU A 121 11.07 3.80 -1.13
N LEU A 122 10.93 2.68 -1.85
CA LEU A 122 12.03 1.97 -2.48
C LEU A 122 12.19 2.45 -3.93
N PHE A 123 13.36 2.98 -4.22
CA PHE A 123 13.80 3.41 -5.53
C PHE A 123 14.90 2.48 -6.02
N VAL A 124 14.66 1.78 -7.12
CA VAL A 124 15.69 1.02 -7.82
C VAL A 124 16.27 1.92 -8.90
N ARG A 125 17.57 2.21 -8.83
CA ARG A 125 18.28 3.13 -9.72
C ARG A 125 19.45 2.41 -10.40
N PRO A 126 20.00 2.96 -11.51
CA PRO A 126 21.18 2.41 -12.16
C PRO A 126 22.40 2.27 -11.25
N ASP A 127 22.55 3.17 -10.26
CA ASP A 127 23.66 3.21 -9.30
C ASP A 127 23.43 2.34 -8.06
N GLY A 128 22.18 2.02 -7.71
CA GLY A 128 21.89 1.18 -6.57
C GLY A 128 20.42 1.15 -6.16
N VAL A 129 20.18 0.70 -4.94
CA VAL A 129 18.87 0.72 -4.31
C VAL A 129 18.84 1.83 -3.28
N LEU A 130 17.98 2.83 -3.48
CA LEU A 130 17.74 3.90 -2.52
C LEU A 130 16.43 3.64 -1.78
N ILE A 131 16.51 3.60 -0.47
CA ILE A 131 15.35 3.51 0.42
C ILE A 131 15.20 4.84 1.11
N ARG A 132 14.00 5.43 1.08
CA ARG A 132 13.69 6.67 1.78
C ARG A 132 12.51 6.46 2.72
N ARG A 133 12.74 6.62 4.02
CA ARG A 133 11.69 6.69 5.04
C ARG A 133 11.41 8.16 5.36
N ARG A 134 10.13 8.55 5.39
CA ARG A 134 9.72 9.98 5.46
C ARG A 134 10.29 10.72 6.67
N GLN A 135 10.43 10.05 7.81
CA GLN A 135 10.89 10.67 9.07
C GLN A 135 12.23 10.13 9.60
N GLU A 136 12.70 8.98 9.11
CA GLU A 136 13.86 8.28 9.67
C GLU A 136 15.14 8.49 8.85
N GLY A 137 15.00 8.82 7.56
CA GLY A 137 16.14 9.14 6.70
C GLY A 137 16.17 8.34 5.42
N SER A 138 17.35 8.20 4.85
CA SER A 138 17.58 7.46 3.60
C SER A 138 18.76 6.51 3.71
N LEU A 139 18.59 5.31 3.17
CA LEU A 139 19.62 4.29 3.04
C LEU A 139 19.86 4.07 1.55
N PHE A 140 21.05 4.39 1.08
CA PHE A 140 21.49 4.09 -0.28
C PHE A 140 22.43 2.90 -0.26
N VAL A 141 22.07 1.85 -1.00
CA VAL A 141 22.86 0.63 -1.14
C VAL A 141 23.35 0.54 -2.59
N PRO A 142 24.63 0.80 -2.86
CA PRO A 142 25.17 0.67 -4.22
C PRO A 142 25.14 -0.80 -4.66
N TRP A 143 25.08 -1.06 -5.96
CA TRP A 143 25.04 -2.44 -6.47
C TRP A 143 26.31 -3.24 -6.11
N GLU A 144 27.44 -2.56 -5.93
CA GLU A 144 28.72 -3.10 -5.49
C GLU A 144 28.66 -3.67 -4.06
N ALA A 145 27.67 -3.23 -3.27
CA ALA A 145 27.39 -3.80 -1.95
C ALA A 145 26.82 -5.23 -2.02
N GLY A 146 26.44 -5.68 -3.23
CA GLY A 146 25.75 -6.94 -3.47
C GLY A 146 24.42 -7.01 -2.73
N PRO A 147 23.47 -6.08 -2.98
CA PRO A 147 22.16 -6.14 -2.37
C PRO A 147 21.40 -7.39 -2.83
N SER A 148 20.76 -8.07 -1.91
CA SER A 148 19.80 -9.13 -2.18
C SER A 148 18.53 -8.88 -1.37
N GLY A 149 17.38 -9.00 -2.02
CA GLY A 149 16.09 -8.78 -1.38
C GLY A 149 15.57 -10.08 -0.77
N VAL A 150 15.22 -10.06 0.51
CA VAL A 150 14.60 -11.21 1.18
C VAL A 150 13.30 -10.78 1.83
N SER A 151 12.28 -11.63 1.78
CA SER A 151 11.03 -11.37 2.53
C SER A 151 11.33 -11.44 4.02
N ALA A 152 11.18 -10.31 4.72
CA ALA A 152 11.50 -10.19 6.14
C ALA A 152 10.37 -10.71 7.05
N SER A 153 9.13 -10.73 6.54
CA SER A 153 7.96 -11.13 7.31
C SER A 153 7.19 -12.29 6.68
N LYS A 154 6.61 -13.14 7.54
CA LYS A 154 5.69 -14.21 7.11
C LYS A 154 4.48 -13.67 6.34
N ARG A 155 4.13 -12.40 6.58
CA ARG A 155 2.99 -11.73 5.94
C ARG A 155 3.34 -11.18 4.54
N ASN A 156 4.59 -11.30 4.10
CA ASN A 156 5.06 -10.88 2.77
C ASN A 156 4.93 -9.38 2.53
N ASP A 157 4.88 -8.61 3.62
CA ASP A 157 4.67 -7.15 3.59
C ASP A 157 5.99 -6.38 3.70
N GLU A 158 7.02 -7.05 4.20
CA GLU A 158 8.31 -6.45 4.51
C GLU A 158 9.41 -7.09 3.68
N ILE A 159 10.26 -6.26 3.09
CA ILE A 159 11.48 -6.66 2.40
C ILE A 159 12.68 -6.24 3.24
N ALA A 160 13.56 -7.19 3.57
CA ALA A 160 14.88 -6.93 4.11
C ALA A 160 15.88 -6.90 2.95
N LEU A 161 16.70 -5.84 2.90
CA LEU A 161 17.87 -5.82 2.04
C LEU A 161 19.06 -6.40 2.78
N LEU A 162 19.48 -7.61 2.38
CA LEU A 162 20.74 -8.18 2.81
C LEU A 162 21.84 -7.62 1.91
N CYS A 163 22.90 -7.10 2.53
CA CYS A 163 24.05 -6.58 1.81
C CYS A 163 25.25 -7.46 2.11
N ARG A 164 25.95 -7.93 1.07
CA ARG A 164 27.20 -8.68 1.24
C ARG A 164 28.32 -7.80 1.81
N ARG A 165 28.31 -6.52 1.44
CA ARG A 165 29.26 -5.49 1.88
C ARG A 165 28.52 -4.30 2.48
N PRO A 166 28.07 -4.39 3.75
CA PRO A 166 27.33 -3.32 4.41
C PRO A 166 28.17 -2.06 4.61
N ASP A 167 29.50 -2.15 4.56
CA ASP A 167 30.45 -1.03 4.61
C ASP A 167 30.26 -0.02 3.46
N LEU A 168 29.71 -0.46 2.33
CA LEU A 168 29.45 0.38 1.16
C LEU A 168 28.07 1.06 1.22
N ALA A 169 27.22 0.71 2.19
CA ALA A 169 25.90 1.30 2.31
C ALA A 169 25.99 2.68 2.95
N HIS A 170 25.39 3.67 2.31
CA HIS A 170 25.35 5.05 2.78
C HIS A 170 24.04 5.32 3.52
N LEU A 171 24.12 5.40 4.85
CA LEU A 171 23.00 5.76 5.69
C LEU A 171 23.02 7.26 6.03
N VAL A 172 21.89 7.92 5.82
CA VAL A 172 21.65 9.31 6.22
C VAL A 172 20.43 9.34 7.13
N GLY A 173 20.58 9.79 8.37
CA GLY A 173 19.48 9.87 9.35
C GLY A 173 19.53 8.77 10.43
N LYS A 174 18.43 8.61 11.17
CA LYS A 174 18.28 7.64 12.26
C LYS A 174 17.51 6.43 11.76
N TRP A 175 18.17 5.29 11.69
CA TRP A 175 17.57 4.04 11.20
C TRP A 175 17.48 3.02 12.33
N ALA A 176 16.32 2.94 12.99
CA ALA A 176 16.16 2.11 14.18
C ALA A 176 15.97 0.62 13.85
N ASP A 177 15.26 0.31 12.75
CA ASP A 177 14.74 -1.05 12.48
C ASP A 177 15.61 -1.89 11.52
N GLY A 178 16.85 -1.46 11.23
CA GLY A 178 17.69 -2.10 10.19
C GLY A 178 17.07 -2.03 8.77
N PRO A 179 17.71 -2.58 7.73
CA PRO A 179 17.33 -2.39 6.31
C PRO A 179 16.06 -3.15 5.88
N VAL A 180 15.08 -3.27 6.78
CA VAL A 180 13.73 -3.79 6.53
C VAL A 180 12.86 -2.64 6.02
N ILE A 181 11.90 -2.90 5.14
CA ILE A 181 10.96 -1.88 4.66
C ILE A 181 9.62 -2.52 4.43
N LEU A 182 8.56 -1.85 4.84
CA LEU A 182 7.21 -2.16 4.38
C LEU A 182 7.08 -1.78 2.91
N ALA A 183 6.97 -2.78 2.03
CA ALA A 183 6.87 -2.57 0.59
C ALA A 183 5.43 -2.37 0.16
N THR A 184 5.15 -1.34 -0.64
CA THR A 184 3.82 -1.13 -1.23
C THR A 184 3.57 -2.04 -2.46
N ALA A 185 4.63 -2.53 -3.09
CA ALA A 185 4.57 -3.54 -4.14
C ALA A 185 4.76 -4.96 -3.58
N ASP A 186 4.51 -5.98 -4.41
CA ASP A 186 4.78 -7.38 -4.05
C ASP A 186 6.26 -7.58 -3.67
N VAL A 187 6.52 -8.02 -2.43
CA VAL A 187 7.87 -8.19 -1.88
C VAL A 187 8.70 -9.20 -2.68
N ARG A 188 8.07 -10.29 -3.14
CA ARG A 188 8.78 -11.33 -3.92
C ARG A 188 9.17 -10.83 -5.30
N PHE A 189 8.34 -9.99 -5.91
CA PHE A 189 8.67 -9.29 -7.15
C PHE A 189 9.83 -8.32 -6.94
N LEU A 190 9.78 -7.47 -5.91
CA LEU A 190 10.88 -6.54 -5.60
C LEU A 190 12.20 -7.27 -5.33
N ALA A 191 12.17 -8.31 -4.49
CA ALA A 191 13.33 -9.16 -4.21
C ALA A 191 13.95 -9.72 -5.50
N ARG A 192 13.12 -10.31 -6.36
CA ARG A 192 13.57 -10.85 -7.66
C ARG A 192 14.16 -9.78 -8.56
N VAL A 193 13.57 -8.58 -8.61
CA VAL A 193 14.08 -7.46 -9.40
C VAL A 193 15.46 -7.04 -8.89
N ILE A 194 15.63 -6.93 -7.58
CA ILE A 194 16.91 -6.57 -6.96
C ILE A 194 17.97 -7.65 -7.24
N ASP A 195 17.63 -8.92 -7.05
CA ASP A 195 18.53 -10.04 -7.32
C ASP A 195 18.92 -10.13 -8.81
N GLU A 196 17.97 -9.87 -9.72
CA GLU A 196 18.23 -9.86 -11.17
C GLU A 196 19.25 -8.78 -11.55
N TYR A 197 19.10 -7.55 -11.05
CA TYR A 197 20.07 -6.48 -11.34
C TYR A 197 21.40 -6.62 -10.59
N ALA A 198 21.39 -7.28 -9.43
CA ALA A 198 22.61 -7.67 -8.74
C ALA A 198 23.39 -8.68 -9.60
N ALA A 199 22.71 -9.68 -10.19
CA ALA A 199 23.30 -10.71 -11.02
C ALA A 199 23.66 -10.26 -12.46
N HIS A 200 22.95 -9.27 -13.00
CA HIS A 200 23.10 -8.80 -14.39
C HIS A 200 23.42 -7.30 -14.48
N PRO A 201 24.68 -6.90 -14.24
CA PRO A 201 25.11 -5.51 -14.29
C PRO A 201 24.82 -4.78 -15.61
N GLU A 202 24.86 -5.51 -16.73
CA GLU A 202 24.58 -5.02 -18.08
C GLU A 202 23.17 -4.42 -18.24
N HIS A 203 22.22 -4.82 -17.39
CA HIS A 203 20.85 -4.32 -17.44
C HIS A 203 20.62 -3.08 -16.58
N ARG A 204 21.58 -2.69 -15.73
CA ARG A 204 21.40 -1.58 -14.78
C ARG A 204 21.20 -0.23 -15.46
N ALA A 205 21.83 0.00 -16.60
CA ALA A 205 21.67 1.24 -17.37
C ALA A 205 20.25 1.42 -17.94
N ALA A 206 19.50 0.33 -18.11
CA ALA A 206 18.12 0.36 -18.60
C ALA A 206 17.10 0.61 -17.48
N ILE A 207 17.53 0.61 -16.21
CA ILE A 207 16.66 0.88 -15.05
C ILE A 207 16.01 2.26 -15.20
N GLY A 208 14.70 2.32 -14.93
CA GLY A 208 13.94 3.56 -15.05
C GLY A 208 13.54 3.91 -16.48
N THR A 209 13.65 2.98 -17.43
CA THR A 209 13.06 3.13 -18.77
C THR A 209 11.73 2.36 -18.87
N PRO A 210 10.75 2.85 -19.66
CA PRO A 210 9.49 2.13 -19.89
C PRO A 210 9.69 0.74 -20.51
N ALA A 211 10.60 0.64 -21.50
CA ALA A 211 10.91 -0.64 -22.16
C ALA A 211 11.42 -1.70 -21.19
N GLU A 212 12.23 -1.29 -20.22
CA GLU A 212 12.75 -2.20 -19.21
C GLU A 212 11.67 -2.62 -18.19
N LEU A 213 10.78 -1.70 -17.83
CA LEU A 213 9.61 -2.03 -17.01
C LEU A 213 8.72 -3.09 -17.70
N ASP A 214 8.49 -2.96 -19.01
CA ASP A 214 7.73 -3.93 -19.80
C ASP A 214 8.43 -5.29 -19.87
N ARG A 215 9.76 -5.30 -19.98
CA ARG A 215 10.57 -6.53 -19.94
C ARG A 215 10.40 -7.25 -18.60
N LEU A 216 10.55 -6.53 -17.47
CA LEU A 216 10.40 -7.08 -16.12
C LEU A 216 8.99 -7.63 -15.88
N THR A 217 7.97 -6.88 -16.31
CA THR A 217 6.57 -7.26 -16.14
C THR A 217 6.26 -8.54 -16.92
N ARG A 218 6.68 -8.63 -18.19
CA ARG A 218 6.51 -9.84 -19.01
C ARG A 218 7.22 -11.05 -18.41
N ARG A 219 8.47 -10.89 -17.97
CA ARG A 219 9.26 -11.98 -17.36
C ARG A 219 8.65 -12.49 -16.06
N THR A 220 8.08 -11.59 -15.26
CA THR A 220 7.40 -11.95 -14.01
C THR A 220 6.10 -12.70 -14.28
N ASN A 221 5.30 -12.22 -15.24
CA ASN A 221 4.07 -12.90 -15.65
C ASN A 221 4.36 -14.30 -16.22
N ALA A 222 5.41 -14.44 -17.03
CA ALA A 222 5.82 -15.74 -17.57
C ALA A 222 6.22 -16.76 -16.49
N ARG A 223 6.89 -16.32 -15.40
CA ARG A 223 7.24 -17.21 -14.28
C ARG A 223 6.06 -17.54 -13.36
N ASN A 224 5.08 -16.65 -13.28
CA ASN A 224 3.87 -16.86 -12.47
C ASN A 224 2.77 -17.60 -13.23
N ALA A 225 2.92 -17.80 -14.54
CA ALA A 225 2.03 -18.68 -15.29
C ALA A 225 2.08 -20.08 -14.67
N PRO A 226 0.92 -20.72 -14.41
CA PRO A 226 0.91 -22.11 -13.95
C PRO A 226 1.70 -22.92 -14.97
N GLY A 227 2.83 -23.49 -14.53
CA GLY A 227 3.69 -24.27 -15.41
C GLY A 227 2.85 -25.35 -16.11
N PRO A 228 3.17 -25.70 -17.36
CA PRO A 228 2.45 -26.76 -18.07
C PRO A 228 2.42 -27.97 -17.15
N ASP A 229 1.19 -28.39 -16.83
CA ASP A 229 0.87 -29.48 -15.93
C ASP A 229 1.91 -30.58 -16.12
N ARG A 230 2.79 -30.79 -15.13
CA ARG A 230 3.81 -31.83 -15.20
C ARG A 230 3.02 -33.12 -15.19
N GLY A 231 2.71 -33.61 -16.38
CA GLY A 231 1.88 -34.78 -16.60
C GLY A 231 2.31 -35.92 -15.68
N PRO A 232 1.35 -36.74 -15.23
CA PRO A 232 1.55 -37.67 -14.13
C PRO A 232 2.86 -38.43 -14.33
N ALA A 233 3.76 -38.28 -13.37
CA ALA A 233 5.04 -38.97 -13.34
C ALA A 233 4.74 -40.45 -13.55
N ARG A 234 5.11 -40.99 -14.73
CA ARG A 234 4.96 -42.40 -15.04
C ARG A 234 5.84 -43.16 -14.05
N SER A 235 5.22 -43.73 -13.03
CA SER A 235 5.81 -44.75 -12.19
C SER A 235 6.21 -45.93 -13.10
N ARG A 236 7.51 -46.20 -13.15
CA ARG A 236 8.03 -47.49 -13.61
C ARG A 236 8.18 -48.41 -12.41
#